data_AF-I1CVI3-F1
#
_entry.id   AF-I1CVI3-F1
#
_cell.length_a   1.000
_cell.length_b   1.000
_cell.length_c   1.000
_cell.angle_alpha   90.00
_cell.angle_beta   90.00
_cell.angle_gamma   90.00
#
_symmetry.space_group_name_H-M   'P 1'
#
loop_
_entity.id
_entity.type
_entity.pdbx_description
1 polymer ?
#
loop_
_entity_poly.entity_id
_entity_poly.type
_entity_poly.pdbx_seq_one_letter_code
_entity_poly.pdbx_strand_id
1 'polypeptide(L)'
;MEDIQICYLESPNEPILVCNARVFGAPNLYKNYKSREDLEEKCEEDDMDKNISFGESESNLVAEILINNKIENEAQIVEFINYVYRPKSEHVTDSPFKLTNVSDKTVLGVLWKYTERFNKTTALGFNQWLKKQNIDFLIQEPERKVLKIQGSETKKLRIRILSVLDSQFHDEVADNIVSTIPRHHAYIKQLKDDGYEVIGYCRKSKKESDNRALLLQRMINILYERSLVQKVFVSPCSSAKQALSKRDLSDQDILSSLDQIHGNTQDFLTYVKEKKTKICVVAIDYAGFTTNMSDLKNLLKEHSNIQKIMIDLFFYKNHIKVFDRNQLLNCVEDLKQFDCRPAYRQKSK
;
A
#
# COMPACT_ATOMS: atom_id res chain seq x y z
N MET A 1 27.84 12.46 28.52
CA MET A 1 26.82 13.09 27.67
C MET A 1 26.14 11.95 26.95
N GLU A 2 24.81 11.83 27.09
CA GLU A 2 24.09 10.74 26.44
C GLU A 2 24.16 10.92 24.92
N ASP A 3 24.57 9.85 24.24
CA ASP A 3 24.78 9.80 22.80
C ASP A 3 23.39 9.69 22.12
N ILE A 4 22.79 10.84 21.85
CA ILE A 4 21.43 11.00 21.33
C ILE A 4 21.51 11.53 19.89
N GLN A 5 20.79 10.90 18.98
CA GLN A 5 20.71 11.24 17.56
C GLN A 5 19.28 11.67 17.20
N ILE A 6 19.19 12.70 16.34
CA ILE A 6 17.92 13.17 15.77
C ILE A 6 17.57 12.27 14.59
N CYS A 7 16.42 11.59 14.66
CA CYS A 7 15.93 10.66 13.64
C CYS A 7 14.47 10.97 13.28
N TYR A 8 13.92 10.23 12.32
CA TYR A 8 12.48 10.20 12.03
C TYR A 8 12.01 8.79 11.68
N LEU A 9 10.72 8.49 11.86
CA LEU A 9 10.16 7.16 11.56
C LEU A 9 9.61 7.11 10.12
N GLU A 10 8.48 7.78 9.91
CA GLU A 10 7.78 7.79 8.63
C GLU A 10 7.96 9.13 7.91
N SER A 11 7.94 10.24 8.66
CA SER A 11 7.97 11.60 8.13
C SER A 11 9.22 12.35 8.58
N PRO A 12 10.07 12.88 7.67
CA PRO A 12 11.23 13.71 8.01
C PRO A 12 10.86 15.09 8.56
N ASN A 13 9.58 15.37 8.78
CA ASN A 13 9.13 16.62 9.40
C ASN A 13 8.68 16.42 10.86
N GLU A 14 8.76 15.17 11.37
CA GLU A 14 8.45 14.83 12.76
C GLU A 14 9.71 14.26 13.43
N PRO A 15 10.69 15.12 13.77
CA PRO A 15 11.94 14.68 14.36
C PRO A 15 11.72 14.10 15.75
N ILE A 16 12.37 12.98 16.02
CA ILE A 16 12.42 12.33 17.33
C ILE A 16 13.85 12.24 17.81
N LEU A 17 14.06 12.46 19.11
CA LEU A 17 15.34 12.28 19.78
C LEU A 17 15.44 10.82 20.25
N VAL A 18 16.44 10.10 19.78
CA VAL A 18 16.62 8.68 20.05
C VAL A 18 18.05 8.42 20.47
N CYS A 19 18.26 7.60 21.52
CA CYS A 19 19.61 7.20 21.90
C CYS A 19 20.24 6.29 20.83
N ASN A 20 21.55 6.44 20.60
CA ASN A 20 22.28 5.69 19.57
C ASN A 20 22.08 4.18 19.68
N ALA A 21 22.03 3.64 20.91
CA ALA A 21 21.76 2.22 21.14
C ALA A 21 20.43 1.72 20.54
N ARG A 22 19.39 2.56 20.51
CA ARG A 22 18.10 2.24 19.88
C ARG A 22 18.13 2.40 18.36
N VAL A 23 18.86 3.39 17.85
CA VAL A 23 19.07 3.58 16.41
C VAL A 23 19.80 2.36 15.82
N PHE A 24 20.90 1.92 16.46
CA PHE A 24 21.62 0.71 16.05
C PHE A 24 20.83 -0.58 16.24
N GLY A 25 19.94 -0.64 17.23
CA GLY A 25 19.07 -1.79 17.47
C GLY A 25 17.94 -1.95 16.43
N ALA A 26 17.57 -0.88 15.74
CA ALA A 26 16.51 -0.90 14.73
C ALA A 26 16.77 0.13 13.59
N PRO A 27 17.83 -0.06 12.79
CA PRO A 27 18.30 0.94 11.83
C PRO A 27 17.31 1.24 10.70
N ASN A 28 16.39 0.32 10.41
CA ASN A 28 15.35 0.52 9.39
C ASN A 28 14.11 1.27 9.91
N LEU A 29 13.95 1.33 11.24
CA LEU A 29 12.84 2.02 11.89
C LEU A 29 13.18 3.51 12.06
N TYR A 30 14.43 3.81 12.42
CA TYR A 30 14.92 5.16 12.64
C TYR A 30 15.71 5.63 11.42
N LYS A 31 15.10 6.50 10.63
CA LYS A 31 15.75 7.14 9.49
C LYS A 31 16.53 8.35 9.97
N ASN A 32 17.80 8.42 9.60
CA ASN A 32 18.65 9.54 9.94
C ASN A 32 18.46 10.67 8.94
N TYR A 33 18.57 11.91 9.41
CA TYR A 33 18.72 13.04 8.51
C TYR A 33 20.11 12.97 7.87
N LYS A 34 20.16 13.23 6.56
CA LYS A 34 21.42 13.36 5.85
C LYS A 34 22.19 14.55 6.41
N SER A 35 23.49 14.37 6.60
CA SER A 35 24.37 15.48 6.95
C SER A 35 24.40 16.49 5.79
N ARG A 36 24.85 17.71 6.09
CA ARG A 36 25.06 18.71 5.04
C ARG A 36 26.15 18.25 4.07
N GLU A 37 27.18 17.57 4.56
CA GLU A 37 28.24 16.99 3.74
C GLU A 37 27.70 15.90 2.79
N ASP A 38 26.76 15.05 3.24
CA ASP A 38 26.13 13.99 2.42
C ASP A 38 25.25 14.54 1.28
N LEU A 39 24.82 15.80 1.41
CA LEU A 39 24.01 16.50 0.41
C LEU A 39 24.88 17.29 -0.57
N GLU A 40 26.05 17.75 -0.13
CA GLU A 40 27.01 18.49 -0.94
C GLU A 40 27.85 17.53 -1.82
N GLU A 41 28.21 16.33 -1.34
CA GLU A 41 28.91 15.29 -2.15
C GLU A 41 28.13 14.82 -3.38
N LYS A 42 26.79 14.93 -3.38
CA LYS A 42 25.94 14.52 -4.52
C LYS A 42 25.81 15.53 -5.65
N CYS A 43 26.25 16.78 -5.44
CA CYS A 43 26.19 17.80 -6.47
C CYS A 43 27.48 17.88 -7.32
N GLU A 44 28.56 17.23 -6.90
CA GLU A 44 29.87 17.33 -7.55
C GLU A 44 30.31 16.06 -8.30
N GLU A 45 29.55 14.96 -8.24
CA GLU A 45 29.92 13.68 -8.90
C GLU A 45 29.28 13.41 -10.27
N ASP A 46 28.46 14.34 -10.82
CA ASP A 46 27.80 14.15 -12.13
C ASP A 46 28.54 14.75 -13.35
N ASP A 47 29.80 15.19 -13.18
CA ASP A 47 30.64 15.67 -14.30
C ASP A 47 32.03 15.01 -14.29
N MET A 48 32.15 13.75 -14.72
CA MET A 48 33.30 13.26 -15.51
C MET A 48 33.10 11.81 -16.00
N ASP A 49 32.98 11.67 -17.32
CA ASP A 49 33.07 10.43 -18.10
C ASP A 49 34.24 9.52 -17.69
N LYS A 50 33.95 8.29 -17.23
CA LYS A 50 34.75 7.08 -17.53
C LYS A 50 33.88 5.82 -17.61
N ASN A 51 33.55 5.45 -18.84
CA ASN A 51 33.37 4.08 -19.36
C ASN A 51 33.25 2.93 -18.35
N ILE A 52 32.01 2.58 -17.99
CA ILE A 52 31.63 1.19 -17.70
C ILE A 52 30.37 0.91 -18.52
N SER A 53 30.48 0.01 -19.48
CA SER A 53 29.37 -0.41 -20.32
C SER A 53 28.34 -1.19 -19.48
N PHE A 54 27.32 -0.51 -19.00
CA PHE A 54 26.06 -1.12 -18.61
C PHE A 54 25.06 -0.92 -19.74
N GLY A 55 24.47 -2.02 -20.19
CA GLY A 55 23.68 -2.10 -21.43
C GLY A 55 22.52 -1.10 -21.46
N GLU A 56 22.36 -0.47 -22.63
CA GLU A 56 21.40 0.58 -22.98
C GLU A 56 19.91 0.18 -22.88
N SER A 57 19.56 -0.91 -22.19
CA SER A 57 18.19 -1.45 -22.15
C SER A 57 17.41 -1.15 -20.87
N GLU A 58 18.04 -0.78 -19.75
CA GLU A 58 17.33 -0.55 -18.48
C GLU A 58 17.00 0.93 -18.20
N SER A 59 17.81 1.87 -18.67
CA SER A 59 17.57 3.31 -18.49
C SER A 59 16.37 3.82 -19.30
N ASN A 60 16.16 3.27 -20.50
CA ASN A 60 15.00 3.61 -21.34
C ASN A 60 13.67 3.09 -20.77
N LEU A 61 13.68 1.97 -20.02
CA LEU A 61 12.46 1.42 -19.43
C LEU A 61 11.95 2.26 -18.24
N VAL A 62 12.87 2.83 -17.46
CA VAL A 62 12.53 3.69 -16.32
C VAL A 62 12.05 5.07 -16.80
N ALA A 63 12.68 5.62 -17.85
CA ALA A 63 12.30 6.88 -18.44
C ALA A 63 10.96 6.81 -19.22
N GLU A 64 10.63 5.70 -19.88
CA GLU A 64 9.33 5.52 -20.56
C GLU A 64 8.16 5.28 -19.59
N ILE A 65 8.40 4.70 -18.40
CA ILE A 65 7.37 4.51 -17.37
C ILE A 65 7.00 5.83 -16.65
N LEU A 66 7.90 6.82 -16.64
CA LEU A 66 7.74 8.10 -15.93
C LEU A 66 6.85 9.14 -16.64
N ILE A 67 6.28 8.85 -17.82
CA ILE A 67 5.58 9.87 -18.63
C ILE A 67 4.05 9.86 -18.46
N ASN A 68 3.46 8.98 -17.65
CA ASN A 68 2.02 9.07 -17.34
C ASN A 68 1.77 8.81 -15.85
N ASN A 69 1.84 9.87 -15.03
CA ASN A 69 1.44 9.89 -13.62
C ASN A 69 -0.08 9.78 -13.45
N LYS A 70 -0.62 8.73 -14.04
CA LYS A 70 -2.04 8.47 -14.08
C LYS A 70 -2.39 7.67 -12.85
N ILE A 71 -3.09 8.33 -11.94
CA ILE A 71 -3.76 7.74 -10.80
C ILE A 71 -4.97 6.96 -11.33
N GLU A 72 -4.89 5.64 -11.32
CA GLU A 72 -5.88 4.78 -11.99
C GLU A 72 -6.96 4.27 -11.04
N ASN A 73 -6.61 3.99 -9.79
CA ASN A 73 -7.52 3.35 -8.84
C ASN A 73 -8.05 4.29 -7.75
N GLU A 74 -9.19 3.94 -7.14
CA GLU A 74 -9.85 4.79 -6.14
C GLU A 74 -8.99 5.02 -4.90
N ALA A 75 -8.21 4.03 -4.47
CA ALA A 75 -7.37 4.16 -3.30
C ALA A 75 -6.26 5.20 -3.53
N GLN A 76 -5.63 5.20 -4.70
CA GLN A 76 -4.64 6.20 -5.09
C GLN A 76 -5.27 7.61 -5.17
N ILE A 77 -6.49 7.74 -5.70
CA ILE A 77 -7.22 9.02 -5.73
C ILE A 77 -7.47 9.52 -4.30
N VAL A 78 -7.97 8.66 -3.42
CA VAL A 78 -8.23 9.00 -2.01
C VAL A 78 -6.94 9.41 -1.30
N GLU A 79 -5.85 8.67 -1.51
CA GLU A 79 -4.54 8.98 -0.94
C GLU A 79 -4.02 10.33 -1.41
N PHE A 80 -4.09 10.61 -2.72
CA PHE A 80 -3.70 11.90 -3.29
C PHE A 80 -4.53 13.04 -2.67
N ILE A 81 -5.84 12.87 -2.59
CA ILE A 81 -6.73 13.87 -1.99
C ILE A 81 -6.36 14.13 -0.53
N ASN A 82 -6.22 13.08 0.28
CA ASN A 82 -5.92 13.23 1.71
C ASN A 82 -4.51 13.80 1.95
N TYR A 83 -3.56 13.53 1.04
CA TYR A 83 -2.23 14.11 1.11
C TYR A 83 -2.24 15.61 0.81
N VAL A 84 -2.87 16.00 -0.31
CA VAL A 84 -2.90 17.38 -0.82
C VAL A 84 -3.84 18.27 0.00
N TYR A 85 -4.99 17.76 0.44
CA TYR A 85 -6.04 18.52 1.11
C TYR A 85 -6.27 18.01 2.53
N ARG A 86 -5.65 18.67 3.50
CA ARG A 86 -5.73 18.28 4.91
C ARG A 86 -6.76 19.13 5.66
N PRO A 87 -7.40 18.58 6.71
CA PRO A 87 -8.16 19.39 7.66
C PRO A 87 -7.34 20.57 8.16
N LYS A 88 -8.01 21.66 8.56
CA LYS A 88 -7.34 22.80 9.16
C LYS A 88 -6.57 22.38 10.41
N SER A 89 -5.24 22.35 10.32
CA SER A 89 -4.32 22.19 11.45
C SER A 89 -3.72 23.54 11.81
N GLU A 90 -3.08 23.64 12.98
CA GLU A 90 -2.27 24.81 13.33
C GLU A 90 -1.19 25.05 12.26
N HIS A 91 -0.98 26.32 11.90
CA HIS A 91 0.00 26.69 10.90
C HIS A 91 1.41 26.51 11.45
N VAL A 92 2.20 25.69 10.77
CA VAL A 92 3.65 25.68 10.92
C VAL A 92 4.23 26.61 9.84
N THR A 93 5.02 27.60 10.25
CA THR A 93 5.52 28.69 9.40
C THR A 93 6.40 28.22 8.24
N ASP A 94 6.97 27.02 8.32
CA ASP A 94 7.86 26.43 7.31
C ASP A 94 7.24 25.22 6.58
N SER A 95 5.91 25.09 6.64
CA SER A 95 5.21 24.01 5.97
C SER A 95 4.95 24.35 4.50
N PRO A 96 5.09 23.39 3.56
CA PRO A 96 4.66 23.57 2.17
C PRO A 96 3.12 23.67 2.04
N PHE A 97 2.39 23.62 3.16
CA PHE A 97 0.94 23.73 3.21
C PHE A 97 0.48 25.15 3.51
N LYS A 98 -0.51 25.63 2.74
CA LYS A 98 -1.10 26.97 2.85
C LYS A 98 -2.60 26.88 3.14
N LEU A 99 -3.09 27.79 4.00
CA LEU A 99 -4.52 27.87 4.27
C LEU A 99 -5.25 28.40 3.05
N THR A 100 -6.14 27.58 2.50
CA THR A 100 -6.84 27.94 1.27
C THR A 100 -8.32 27.67 1.38
N ASN A 101 -9.11 28.54 0.76
CA ASN A 101 -10.53 28.35 0.55
C ASN A 101 -10.74 27.36 -0.60
N VAL A 102 -11.06 26.11 -0.27
CA VAL A 102 -11.21 25.01 -1.23
C VAL A 102 -12.67 24.66 -1.43
N SER A 103 -13.09 24.58 -2.69
CA SER A 103 -14.38 24.00 -3.08
C SER A 103 -14.19 22.59 -3.63
N ASP A 104 -15.22 21.74 -3.60
CA ASP A 104 -15.14 20.40 -4.20
C ASP A 104 -14.83 20.47 -5.71
N LYS A 105 -15.24 21.57 -6.38
CA LYS A 105 -14.91 21.82 -7.79
C LYS A 105 -13.41 22.09 -7.98
N THR A 106 -12.77 22.76 -7.02
CA THR A 106 -11.32 23.01 -7.04
C THR A 106 -10.55 21.70 -6.92
N VAL A 107 -10.96 20.83 -5.97
CA VAL A 107 -10.37 19.49 -5.79
C VAL A 107 -10.51 18.67 -7.08
N LEU A 108 -11.71 18.64 -7.67
CA LEU A 108 -11.96 17.96 -8.94
C LEU A 108 -11.09 18.50 -10.09
N GLY A 109 -10.93 19.82 -10.16
CA GLY A 109 -10.11 20.47 -11.18
C GLY A 109 -8.63 20.10 -11.11
N VAL A 110 -8.09 19.91 -9.91
CA VAL A 110 -6.71 19.41 -9.73
C VAL A 110 -6.62 17.93 -10.11
N LEU A 111 -7.60 17.11 -9.70
CA LEU A 111 -7.59 15.67 -10.00
C LEU A 111 -7.63 15.36 -11.50
N TRP A 112 -8.27 16.19 -12.34
CA TRP A 112 -8.27 15.98 -13.79
C TRP A 112 -6.89 15.99 -14.43
N LYS A 113 -5.87 16.55 -13.76
CA LYS A 113 -4.48 16.46 -14.23
C LYS A 113 -3.88 15.06 -14.05
N TYR A 114 -4.35 14.31 -13.05
CA TYR A 114 -3.74 13.06 -12.62
C TYR A 114 -4.64 11.85 -12.88
N THR A 115 -5.93 12.03 -13.20
CA THR A 115 -6.83 10.91 -13.47
C THR A 115 -7.92 11.25 -14.48
N GLU A 116 -8.21 10.29 -15.36
CA GLU A 116 -9.32 10.39 -16.32
C GLU A 116 -10.64 9.89 -15.75
N ARG A 117 -10.63 9.28 -14.55
CA ARG A 117 -11.80 8.65 -13.93
C ARG A 117 -13.01 9.60 -13.84
N PHE A 118 -12.74 10.89 -13.71
CA PHE A 118 -13.76 11.92 -13.53
C PHE A 118 -13.99 12.81 -14.77
N ASN A 119 -13.46 12.47 -15.95
CA ASN A 119 -13.59 13.30 -17.16
C ASN A 119 -15.05 13.55 -17.57
N LYS A 120 -15.95 12.62 -17.22
CA LYS A 120 -17.40 12.71 -17.48
C LYS A 120 -18.22 13.03 -16.22
N THR A 121 -17.56 13.35 -15.10
CA THR A 121 -18.23 13.51 -13.80
C THR A 121 -18.51 14.98 -13.51
N THR A 122 -19.75 15.29 -13.18
CA THR A 122 -20.14 16.63 -12.71
C THR A 122 -19.63 16.87 -11.30
N ALA A 123 -19.51 18.15 -10.90
CA ALA A 123 -19.13 18.49 -9.52
C ALA A 123 -20.07 17.88 -8.47
N LEU A 124 -21.36 17.70 -8.79
CA LEU A 124 -22.33 17.03 -7.92
C LEU A 124 -22.03 15.53 -7.80
N GLY A 125 -21.76 14.86 -8.93
CA GLY A 125 -21.38 13.45 -8.93
C GLY A 125 -20.08 13.20 -8.15
N PHE A 126 -19.10 14.10 -8.30
CA PHE A 126 -17.87 14.05 -7.54
C PHE A 126 -18.10 14.23 -6.03
N ASN A 127 -18.93 15.21 -5.61
CA ASN A 127 -19.30 15.39 -4.20
C ASN A 127 -19.96 14.13 -3.61
N GLN A 128 -20.86 13.48 -4.36
CA GLN A 128 -21.48 12.23 -3.93
C GLN A 128 -20.47 11.09 -3.80
N TRP A 129 -19.47 11.04 -4.70
CA TRP A 129 -18.39 10.07 -4.60
C TRP A 129 -17.53 10.33 -3.36
N LEU A 130 -17.07 11.56 -3.12
CA LEU A 130 -16.27 11.92 -1.94
C LEU A 130 -16.92 11.46 -0.63
N LYS A 131 -18.23 11.66 -0.47
CA LYS A 131 -18.98 11.26 0.74
C LYS A 131 -19.04 9.74 0.98
N LYS A 132 -18.79 8.94 -0.05
CA LYS A 132 -18.72 7.47 0.06
C LYS A 132 -17.31 6.99 0.35
N GLN A 133 -16.31 7.86 0.24
CA GLN A 133 -14.91 7.56 0.50
C GLN A 133 -14.48 8.05 1.88
N ASN A 134 -13.34 7.56 2.36
CA ASN A 134 -12.72 7.98 3.61
C ASN A 134 -11.83 9.22 3.38
N ILE A 135 -12.45 10.36 3.11
CA ILE A 135 -11.77 11.63 2.84
C ILE A 135 -11.65 12.45 4.13
N ASP A 136 -10.43 12.76 4.54
CA ASP A 136 -10.15 13.30 5.87
C ASP A 136 -10.69 14.73 6.04
N PHE A 137 -10.58 15.57 5.02
CA PHE A 137 -11.06 16.96 5.11
C PHE A 137 -12.59 17.07 5.23
N LEU A 138 -13.35 16.00 4.96
CA LEU A 138 -14.81 16.03 5.11
C LEU A 138 -15.26 16.10 6.57
N ILE A 139 -14.36 15.84 7.53
CA ILE A 139 -14.61 16.05 8.97
C ILE A 139 -14.88 17.53 9.27
N GLN A 140 -14.34 18.44 8.45
CA GLN A 140 -14.56 19.87 8.59
C GLN A 140 -15.80 20.31 7.81
N GLU A 141 -16.76 20.91 8.54
CA GLU A 141 -17.99 21.46 7.93
C GLU A 141 -17.68 22.63 6.97
N PRO A 142 -18.32 22.68 5.79
CA PRO A 142 -18.09 23.76 4.84
C PRO A 142 -18.81 25.04 5.25
N GLU A 143 -18.16 26.17 5.02
CA GLU A 143 -18.74 27.50 5.08
C GLU A 143 -19.53 27.81 3.80
N ARG A 144 -20.59 28.61 3.94
CA ARG A 144 -21.39 29.10 2.81
C ARG A 144 -20.91 30.50 2.44
N LYS A 145 -20.34 30.65 1.25
CA LYS A 145 -19.95 31.96 0.71
C LYS A 145 -20.89 32.35 -0.43
N VAL A 146 -21.45 33.55 -0.38
CA VAL A 146 -22.28 34.11 -1.45
C VAL A 146 -21.40 34.97 -2.33
N LEU A 147 -21.15 34.55 -3.57
CA LEU A 147 -20.54 35.41 -4.57
C LEU A 147 -21.63 36.14 -5.33
N LYS A 148 -21.57 37.48 -5.33
CA LYS A 148 -22.35 38.32 -6.24
C LYS A 148 -21.58 38.37 -7.57
N ILE A 149 -22.10 37.71 -8.59
CA ILE A 149 -21.59 37.88 -9.96
C ILE A 149 -22.23 39.17 -10.49
N GLN A 150 -21.46 40.01 -11.19
CA GLN A 150 -21.99 41.23 -11.81
C GLN A 150 -23.13 40.83 -12.76
N GLY A 151 -24.37 41.27 -12.44
CA GLY A 151 -25.59 40.87 -13.15
C GLY A 151 -26.43 39.81 -12.41
N SER A 152 -26.95 40.16 -11.23
CA SER A 152 -28.10 39.50 -10.54
C SER A 152 -28.02 38.03 -10.11
N GLU A 153 -27.07 37.21 -10.58
CA GLU A 153 -26.95 35.83 -10.10
C GLU A 153 -26.05 35.74 -8.84
N THR A 154 -26.66 35.33 -7.73
CA THR A 154 -25.94 35.00 -6.49
C THR A 154 -25.56 33.53 -6.50
N LYS A 155 -24.27 33.23 -6.66
CA LYS A 155 -23.78 31.86 -6.58
C LYS A 155 -23.41 31.53 -5.14
N LYS A 156 -24.18 30.64 -4.52
CA LYS A 156 -23.86 30.06 -3.20
C LYS A 156 -22.81 28.96 -3.39
N LEU A 157 -21.61 29.18 -2.89
CA LEU A 157 -20.53 28.19 -2.90
C LEU A 157 -20.36 27.58 -1.50
N ARG A 158 -20.16 26.26 -1.46
CA ARG A 158 -19.67 25.56 -0.27
C ARG A 158 -18.16 25.50 -0.34
N ILE A 159 -17.50 26.05 0.67
CA ILE A 159 -16.05 26.20 0.72
C ILE A 159 -15.57 25.67 2.07
N ARG A 160 -14.42 25.00 2.09
CA ARG A 160 -13.71 24.64 3.33
C ARG A 160 -12.40 25.39 3.39
N ILE A 161 -12.02 25.83 4.58
CA ILE A 161 -10.71 26.40 4.85
C ILE A 161 -9.78 25.22 5.16
N LEU A 162 -8.95 24.81 4.22
CA LEU A 162 -8.10 23.61 4.32
C LEU A 162 -6.62 23.97 4.32
N SER A 163 -5.80 23.10 4.90
CA SER A 163 -4.35 23.14 4.75
C SER A 163 -4.00 22.42 3.44
N VAL A 164 -3.59 23.18 2.42
CA VAL A 164 -3.40 22.68 1.05
C VAL A 164 -1.94 22.69 0.67
N LEU A 165 -1.43 21.55 0.20
CA LEU A 165 -0.06 21.43 -0.29
C LEU A 165 0.17 22.34 -1.50
N ASP A 166 1.31 23.04 -1.52
CA ASP A 166 1.71 23.85 -2.67
C ASP A 166 1.69 23.03 -3.97
N SER A 167 1.14 23.61 -5.03
CA SER A 167 0.95 22.94 -6.32
C SER A 167 2.23 22.43 -6.96
N GLN A 168 3.38 23.01 -6.62
CA GLN A 168 4.68 22.54 -7.13
C GLN A 168 5.04 21.12 -6.67
N PHE A 169 4.44 20.64 -5.57
CA PHE A 169 4.70 19.29 -5.04
C PHE A 169 3.63 18.26 -5.47
N HIS A 170 2.62 18.67 -6.24
CA HIS A 170 1.52 17.75 -6.60
C HIS A 170 2.01 16.61 -7.50
N ASP A 171 2.94 16.89 -8.40
CA ASP A 171 3.52 15.88 -9.29
C ASP A 171 4.33 14.84 -8.50
N GLU A 172 5.20 15.27 -7.59
CA GLU A 172 5.97 14.38 -6.70
C GLU A 172 5.05 13.48 -5.84
N VAL A 173 3.93 14.03 -5.36
CA VAL A 173 2.93 13.23 -4.62
C VAL A 173 2.30 12.18 -5.52
N ALA A 174 1.92 12.53 -6.75
CA ALA A 174 1.38 11.58 -7.70
C ALA A 174 2.40 10.49 -8.03
N ASP A 175 3.67 10.85 -8.28
CA ASP A 175 4.78 9.94 -8.56
C ASP A 175 4.94 8.92 -7.44
N ASN A 176 4.96 9.38 -6.19
CA ASN A 176 5.12 8.52 -5.03
C ASN A 176 3.97 7.50 -4.91
N ILE A 177 2.74 7.96 -5.16
CA ILE A 177 1.52 7.13 -5.11
C ILE A 177 1.51 6.07 -6.22
N VAL A 178 1.87 6.42 -7.46
CA VAL A 178 1.92 5.47 -8.58
C VAL A 178 3.11 4.50 -8.45
N SER A 179 4.18 4.94 -7.81
CA SER A 179 5.39 4.15 -7.57
C SER A 179 5.23 3.03 -6.53
N THR A 180 4.05 2.84 -5.91
CA THR A 180 3.80 1.75 -4.97
C THR A 180 4.08 0.37 -5.58
N ILE A 181 3.59 0.10 -6.80
CA ILE A 181 3.77 -1.20 -7.46
C ILE A 181 5.22 -1.40 -7.92
N PRO A 182 5.86 -0.45 -8.63
CA PRO A 182 7.28 -0.55 -8.97
C PRO A 182 8.18 -0.80 -7.74
N ARG A 183 7.98 -0.06 -6.65
CA ARG A 183 8.74 -0.27 -5.40
C ARG A 183 8.51 -1.65 -4.81
N HIS A 184 7.27 -2.14 -4.83
CA HIS A 184 6.97 -3.49 -4.39
C HIS A 184 7.64 -4.55 -5.25
N HIS A 185 7.62 -4.42 -6.57
CA HIS A 185 8.31 -5.33 -7.48
C HIS A 185 9.82 -5.34 -7.24
N ALA A 186 10.44 -4.16 -7.06
CA ALA A 186 11.85 -4.05 -6.72
C ALA A 186 12.18 -4.79 -5.40
N TYR A 187 11.35 -4.59 -4.38
CA TYR A 187 11.52 -5.28 -3.09
C TYR A 187 11.36 -6.82 -3.21
N ILE A 188 10.40 -7.30 -3.99
CA ILE A 188 10.22 -8.74 -4.23
C ILE A 188 11.42 -9.34 -4.98
N LYS A 189 11.97 -8.62 -5.97
CA LYS A 189 13.18 -9.05 -6.68
C LYS A 189 14.35 -9.17 -5.71
N GLN A 190 14.59 -8.14 -4.90
CA GLN A 190 15.63 -8.16 -3.88
C GLN A 190 15.47 -9.35 -2.90
N LEU A 191 14.25 -9.64 -2.45
CA LEU A 191 14.02 -10.82 -1.60
C LEU A 191 14.41 -12.14 -2.27
N LYS A 192 14.10 -12.29 -3.56
CA LYS A 192 14.49 -13.49 -4.30
C LYS A 192 16.01 -13.61 -4.40
N ASP A 193 16.69 -12.49 -4.62
CA ASP A 193 18.16 -12.43 -4.66
C ASP A 193 18.77 -12.77 -3.28
N ASP A 194 18.11 -12.38 -2.19
CA ASP A 194 18.45 -12.74 -0.80
C ASP A 194 18.13 -14.20 -0.42
N GLY A 195 17.69 -15.00 -1.40
CA GLY A 195 17.39 -16.42 -1.26
C GLY A 195 16.01 -16.73 -0.67
N TYR A 196 15.07 -15.78 -0.69
CA TYR A 196 13.69 -16.05 -0.33
C TYR A 196 12.94 -16.71 -1.48
N GLU A 197 12.17 -17.74 -1.11
CA GLU A 197 11.09 -18.23 -1.95
C GLU A 197 9.81 -17.46 -1.63
N VAL A 198 9.31 -16.72 -2.62
CA VAL A 198 8.12 -15.87 -2.48
C VAL A 198 6.90 -16.65 -2.97
N ILE A 199 6.01 -17.02 -2.05
CA ILE A 199 4.82 -17.82 -2.35
C ILE A 199 3.55 -17.04 -2.07
N GLY A 200 2.56 -17.18 -2.95
CA GLY A 200 1.23 -16.63 -2.81
C GLY A 200 0.30 -17.58 -2.07
N TYR A 201 -0.60 -17.02 -1.26
CA TYR A 201 -1.72 -17.74 -0.66
C TYR A 201 -3.01 -16.94 -0.85
N CYS A 202 -4.06 -17.58 -1.39
CA CYS A 202 -5.37 -16.95 -1.48
C CYS A 202 -6.51 -17.85 -0.99
N ARG A 203 -7.49 -17.24 -0.33
CA ARG A 203 -8.66 -17.95 0.22
C ARG A 203 -9.98 -17.35 -0.25
N LYS A 204 -10.95 -18.23 -0.51
CA LYS A 204 -12.37 -17.90 -0.65
C LYS A 204 -13.18 -18.40 0.54
N SER A 205 -14.18 -17.60 0.92
CA SER A 205 -15.08 -17.92 2.02
C SER A 205 -16.07 -19.03 1.66
N LYS A 206 -16.72 -19.60 2.68
CA LYS A 206 -17.70 -20.69 2.53
C LYS A 206 -19.03 -20.30 1.86
N LYS A 207 -19.26 -19.02 1.58
CA LYS A 207 -20.54 -18.57 1.03
C LYS A 207 -20.73 -19.13 -0.38
N GLU A 208 -21.87 -19.75 -0.67
CA GLU A 208 -22.19 -20.23 -2.02
C GLU A 208 -21.97 -19.15 -3.08
N SER A 209 -21.36 -19.55 -4.19
CA SER A 209 -20.96 -18.65 -5.26
C SER A 209 -20.69 -19.46 -6.52
N ASP A 210 -21.48 -19.21 -7.55
CA ASP A 210 -21.37 -19.85 -8.86
C ASP A 210 -20.06 -19.46 -9.57
N ASN A 211 -19.50 -18.30 -9.22
CA ASN A 211 -18.28 -17.75 -9.82
C ASN A 211 -17.02 -18.02 -8.99
N ARG A 212 -17.04 -18.97 -8.06
CA ARG A 212 -15.92 -19.19 -7.13
C ARG A 212 -14.59 -19.42 -7.85
N ALA A 213 -14.58 -20.30 -8.87
CA ALA A 213 -13.38 -20.65 -9.62
C ALA A 213 -12.80 -19.41 -10.31
N LEU A 214 -13.64 -18.67 -11.04
CA LEU A 214 -13.26 -17.42 -11.70
C LEU A 214 -12.66 -16.40 -10.73
N LEU A 215 -13.28 -16.23 -9.56
CA LEU A 215 -12.79 -15.26 -8.57
C LEU A 215 -11.49 -15.70 -7.91
N LEU A 216 -11.26 -17.01 -7.71
CA LEU A 216 -9.97 -17.55 -7.27
C LEU A 216 -8.92 -17.37 -8.36
N GLN A 217 -9.24 -17.66 -9.62
CA GLN A 217 -8.32 -17.45 -10.74
C GLN A 217 -7.85 -16.01 -10.83
N ARG A 218 -8.75 -15.03 -10.68
CA ARG A 218 -8.37 -13.62 -10.60
C ARG A 218 -7.41 -13.33 -9.45
N MET A 219 -7.64 -13.91 -8.27
CA MET A 219 -6.72 -13.76 -7.13
C MET A 219 -5.35 -14.39 -7.40
N ILE A 220 -5.31 -15.54 -8.09
CA ILE A 220 -4.06 -16.20 -8.51
C ILE A 220 -3.28 -15.31 -9.48
N ASN A 221 -3.95 -14.81 -10.52
CA ASN A 221 -3.33 -13.92 -11.51
C ASN A 221 -2.77 -12.66 -10.85
N ILE A 222 -3.52 -12.05 -9.93
CA ILE A 222 -3.06 -10.88 -9.16
C ILE A 222 -1.78 -11.21 -8.37
N LEU A 223 -1.69 -12.37 -7.73
CA LEU A 223 -0.47 -12.74 -6.99
C LEU A 223 0.75 -12.88 -7.92
N TYR A 224 0.57 -13.44 -9.12
CA TYR A 224 1.65 -13.54 -10.10
C TYR A 224 2.02 -12.19 -10.71
N GLU A 225 1.05 -11.42 -11.18
CA GLU A 225 1.28 -10.16 -11.90
C GLU A 225 1.76 -9.04 -10.98
N ARG A 226 1.20 -8.92 -9.77
CA ARG A 226 1.47 -7.82 -8.84
C ARG A 226 2.49 -8.16 -7.76
N SER A 227 2.55 -9.41 -7.33
CA SER A 227 3.45 -9.82 -6.24
C SER A 227 4.55 -10.75 -6.71
N LEU A 228 4.64 -11.02 -8.01
CA LEU A 228 5.69 -11.81 -8.65
C LEU A 228 5.96 -13.12 -7.92
N VAL A 229 4.92 -13.77 -7.38
CA VAL A 229 5.09 -15.00 -6.61
C VAL A 229 5.60 -16.14 -7.50
N GLN A 230 6.33 -17.08 -6.93
CA GLN A 230 6.86 -18.25 -7.63
C GLN A 230 5.90 -19.43 -7.57
N LYS A 231 5.06 -19.49 -6.53
CA LYS A 231 4.04 -20.53 -6.32
C LYS A 231 2.79 -19.92 -5.73
N VAL A 232 1.63 -20.53 -5.97
CA VAL A 232 0.36 -20.11 -5.37
C VAL A 232 -0.35 -21.31 -4.77
N PHE A 233 -0.70 -21.20 -3.49
CA PHE A 233 -1.58 -22.14 -2.80
C PHE A 233 -2.93 -21.52 -2.54
N VAL A 234 -3.98 -22.33 -2.58
CA VAL A 234 -5.34 -21.82 -2.51
C VAL A 234 -6.16 -22.49 -1.42
N SER A 235 -7.15 -21.79 -0.89
CA SER A 235 -8.16 -22.37 -0.03
C SER A 235 -9.54 -22.01 -0.56
N PRO A 236 -10.15 -22.91 -1.36
CA PRO A 236 -11.33 -22.55 -2.14
C PRO A 236 -12.58 -22.26 -1.31
N CYS A 237 -12.70 -22.90 -0.14
CA CYS A 237 -13.93 -22.85 0.64
C CYS A 237 -13.65 -22.98 2.15
N SER A 238 -13.20 -21.88 2.78
CA SER A 238 -12.90 -21.93 4.21
C SER A 238 -13.12 -20.61 4.93
N SER A 239 -13.34 -20.71 6.25
CA SER A 239 -13.48 -19.53 7.10
C SER A 239 -12.12 -18.93 7.42
N ALA A 240 -12.06 -17.60 7.48
CA ALA A 240 -10.84 -16.88 7.87
C ALA A 240 -10.35 -17.20 9.28
N LYS A 241 -11.30 -17.49 10.17
CA LYS A 241 -11.03 -17.85 11.57
C LYS A 241 -10.73 -19.33 11.75
N GLN A 242 -10.98 -20.16 10.72
CA GLN A 242 -10.67 -21.58 10.76
C GLN A 242 -9.17 -21.77 10.71
N ALA A 243 -8.66 -22.59 11.64
CA ALA A 243 -7.26 -23.01 11.68
C ALA A 243 -6.82 -23.57 10.33
N LEU A 244 -5.62 -23.24 9.88
CA LEU A 244 -5.08 -23.64 8.57
C LEU A 244 -5.08 -25.18 8.42
N SER A 245 -4.70 -25.91 9.47
CA SER A 245 -4.70 -27.38 9.50
C SER A 245 -6.07 -28.01 9.28
N LYS A 246 -7.16 -27.26 9.52
CA LYS A 246 -8.54 -27.74 9.35
C LYS A 246 -9.14 -27.35 8.00
N ARG A 247 -8.42 -26.61 7.15
CA ARG A 247 -8.96 -26.15 5.85
C ARG A 247 -8.76 -27.21 4.78
N ASP A 248 -9.70 -27.29 3.84
CA ASP A 248 -9.54 -28.08 2.61
C ASP A 248 -9.18 -29.56 2.88
N LEU A 249 -9.77 -30.16 3.92
CA LEU A 249 -9.57 -31.57 4.29
C LEU A 249 -10.33 -32.55 3.38
N SER A 250 -11.32 -32.06 2.64
CA SER A 250 -12.02 -32.83 1.62
C SER A 250 -11.57 -32.35 0.25
N ASP A 251 -11.44 -33.29 -0.69
CA ASP A 251 -11.17 -32.94 -2.09
C ASP A 251 -12.24 -31.98 -2.60
N GLN A 252 -11.76 -30.90 -3.23
CA GLN A 252 -12.61 -29.90 -3.84
C GLN A 252 -12.43 -29.98 -5.35
N ASP A 253 -13.47 -30.39 -6.07
CA ASP A 253 -13.49 -30.49 -7.55
C ASP A 253 -12.97 -29.22 -8.24
N ILE A 254 -13.10 -28.07 -7.58
CA ILE A 254 -12.70 -26.76 -8.07
C ILE A 254 -11.21 -26.61 -8.34
N LEU A 255 -10.32 -27.36 -7.67
CA LEU A 255 -8.87 -27.23 -7.87
C LEU A 255 -8.48 -27.59 -9.30
N SER A 256 -9.18 -28.54 -9.93
CA SER A 256 -8.96 -28.95 -11.31
C SER A 256 -9.29 -27.86 -12.34
N SER A 257 -10.06 -26.84 -11.94
CA SER A 257 -10.48 -25.72 -12.79
C SER A 257 -9.60 -24.48 -12.67
N LEU A 258 -8.53 -24.54 -11.86
CA LEU A 258 -7.65 -23.41 -11.60
C LEU A 258 -6.28 -23.64 -12.25
N ASP A 259 -5.78 -22.60 -12.92
CA ASP A 259 -4.48 -22.60 -13.56
C ASP A 259 -3.40 -22.05 -12.63
N GLN A 260 -2.18 -22.57 -12.79
CA GLN A 260 -0.97 -22.10 -12.09
C GLN A 260 -1.02 -22.20 -10.55
N ILE A 261 -1.83 -23.12 -10.02
CA ILE A 261 -1.86 -23.44 -8.59
C ILE A 261 -0.85 -24.55 -8.25
N HIS A 262 -0.45 -24.58 -6.99
CA HIS A 262 0.50 -25.54 -6.42
C HIS A 262 -0.12 -26.39 -5.31
N GLY A 263 -1.44 -26.37 -5.20
CA GLY A 263 -2.21 -27.14 -4.24
C GLY A 263 -3.08 -26.30 -3.32
N ASN A 264 -3.73 -26.98 -2.38
CA ASN A 264 -4.64 -26.41 -1.41
C ASN A 264 -3.91 -25.99 -0.10
N THR A 265 -4.65 -25.70 0.98
CA THR A 265 -4.02 -25.37 2.28
C THR A 265 -3.20 -26.52 2.87
N GLN A 266 -3.58 -27.78 2.67
CA GLN A 266 -2.81 -28.93 3.17
C GLN A 266 -1.50 -29.06 2.40
N ASP A 267 -1.52 -28.85 1.09
CA ASP A 267 -0.30 -28.81 0.27
C ASP A 267 0.61 -27.66 0.70
N PHE A 268 0.05 -26.49 1.01
CA PHE A 268 0.80 -25.36 1.59
C PHE A 268 1.50 -25.75 2.90
N LEU A 269 0.78 -26.40 3.83
CA LEU A 269 1.34 -26.80 5.13
C LEU A 269 2.45 -27.84 4.97
N THR A 270 2.26 -28.81 4.09
CA THR A 270 3.30 -29.79 3.73
C THR A 270 4.51 -29.08 3.12
N TYR A 271 4.27 -28.16 2.19
CA TYR A 271 5.31 -27.39 1.53
C TYR A 271 6.19 -26.62 2.51
N VAL A 272 5.59 -25.83 3.41
CA VAL A 272 6.35 -25.05 4.40
C VAL A 272 7.02 -25.94 5.45
N LYS A 273 6.49 -27.14 5.72
CA LYS A 273 7.12 -28.10 6.63
C LYS A 273 8.40 -28.70 6.05
N GLU A 274 8.39 -29.04 4.77
CA GLU A 274 9.51 -29.73 4.12
C GLU A 274 10.61 -28.77 3.64
N LYS A 275 10.24 -27.53 3.35
CA LYS A 275 11.16 -26.54 2.79
C LYS A 275 12.15 -25.99 3.82
N LYS A 276 13.43 -25.99 3.45
CA LYS A 276 14.52 -25.43 4.24
C LYS A 276 14.90 -23.99 3.86
N THR A 277 14.43 -23.52 2.71
CA THR A 277 14.68 -22.16 2.21
C THR A 277 13.88 -21.13 2.99
N LYS A 278 14.32 -19.86 3.00
CA LYS A 278 13.55 -18.76 3.58
C LYS A 278 12.28 -18.57 2.76
N ILE A 279 11.13 -18.42 3.42
CA ILE A 279 9.83 -18.24 2.77
C ILE A 279 9.28 -16.86 3.10
N CYS A 280 8.81 -16.17 2.07
CA CYS A 280 7.94 -15.02 2.18
C CYS A 280 6.54 -15.39 1.68
N VAL A 281 5.54 -15.35 2.56
CA VAL A 281 4.14 -15.62 2.19
C VAL A 281 3.45 -14.31 1.82
N VAL A 282 2.86 -14.24 0.63
CA VAL A 282 2.09 -13.09 0.17
C VAL A 282 0.60 -13.46 0.11
N ALA A 283 -0.27 -12.60 0.63
CA ALA A 283 -1.71 -12.79 0.56
C ALA A 283 -2.47 -11.50 0.26
N ILE A 284 -3.59 -11.63 -0.46
CA ILE A 284 -4.49 -10.51 -0.76
C ILE A 284 -5.39 -10.27 0.45
N ASP A 285 -5.10 -9.19 1.18
CA ASP A 285 -5.67 -8.81 2.47
C ASP A 285 -5.46 -9.85 3.62
N TYR A 286 -5.66 -9.39 4.86
CA TYR A 286 -5.49 -10.23 6.07
C TYR A 286 -6.38 -11.46 6.02
N ALA A 287 -7.65 -11.26 5.68
CA ALA A 287 -8.59 -12.34 5.50
C ALA A 287 -8.34 -13.11 4.20
N GLY A 288 -7.32 -12.85 3.38
CA GLY A 288 -6.88 -13.73 2.29
C GLY A 288 -6.03 -14.84 2.84
N PHE A 289 -5.26 -14.53 3.89
CA PHE A 289 -4.46 -15.49 4.63
C PHE A 289 -5.24 -16.10 5.79
N THR A 290 -5.38 -15.37 6.90
CA THR A 290 -6.05 -15.85 8.11
C THR A 290 -6.48 -14.66 8.98
N THR A 291 -7.58 -14.81 9.70
CA THR A 291 -7.95 -13.91 10.80
C THR A 291 -7.90 -14.60 12.15
N ASN A 292 -7.24 -15.76 12.22
CA ASN A 292 -7.01 -16.46 13.47
C ASN A 292 -5.58 -16.16 13.94
N MET A 293 -5.45 -15.18 14.83
CA MET A 293 -4.15 -14.75 15.36
C MET A 293 -3.39 -15.87 16.10
N SER A 294 -4.11 -16.70 16.86
CA SER A 294 -3.50 -17.78 17.63
C SER A 294 -2.90 -18.83 16.69
N ASP A 295 -3.67 -19.23 15.68
CA ASP A 295 -3.24 -20.18 14.64
C ASP A 295 -2.08 -19.62 13.81
N LEU A 296 -2.12 -18.33 13.43
CA LEU A 296 -1.01 -17.64 12.76
C LEU A 296 0.27 -17.67 13.61
N LYS A 297 0.15 -17.34 14.90
CA LYS A 297 1.30 -17.35 15.81
C LYS A 297 1.88 -18.75 15.96
N ASN A 298 1.04 -19.78 16.00
CA ASN A 298 1.49 -21.17 16.08
C ASN A 298 2.18 -21.61 14.78
N LEU A 299 1.61 -21.30 13.61
CA LEU A 299 2.24 -21.55 12.31
C LEU A 299 3.66 -20.97 12.26
N LEU A 300 3.83 -19.71 12.67
CA LEU A 300 5.14 -19.05 12.66
C LEU A 300 6.12 -19.65 13.67
N LYS A 301 5.63 -20.17 14.80
CA LYS A 301 6.47 -20.88 15.79
C LYS A 301 6.96 -22.22 15.23
N GLU A 302 6.06 -22.98 14.61
CA GLU A 302 6.32 -24.31 14.05
C GLU A 302 7.22 -24.26 12.82
N HIS A 303 7.06 -23.23 11.98
CA HIS A 303 7.76 -23.08 10.71
C HIS A 303 8.70 -21.87 10.73
N SER A 304 9.93 -22.09 11.21
CA SER A 304 10.96 -21.03 11.32
C SER A 304 11.47 -20.52 9.97
N ASN A 305 11.26 -21.28 8.91
CA ASN A 305 11.55 -20.91 7.53
C ASN A 305 10.60 -19.81 6.99
N ILE A 306 9.38 -19.67 7.51
CA ILE A 306 8.50 -18.54 7.17
C ILE A 306 9.03 -17.29 7.87
N GLN A 307 9.80 -16.48 7.14
CA GLN A 307 10.49 -15.33 7.70
C GLN A 307 9.75 -14.01 7.48
N LYS A 308 8.92 -13.93 6.44
CA LYS A 308 8.14 -12.73 6.11
C LYS A 308 6.71 -13.08 5.71
N ILE A 309 5.77 -12.21 6.09
CA ILE A 309 4.39 -12.23 5.59
C ILE A 309 4.10 -10.87 4.97
N MET A 310 3.64 -10.87 3.73
CA MET A 310 3.17 -9.68 3.03
C MET A 310 1.66 -9.72 2.86
N ILE A 311 1.01 -8.63 3.24
CA ILE A 311 -0.41 -8.42 3.06
C ILE A 311 -0.60 -7.32 2.03
N ASP A 312 -1.06 -7.74 0.87
CA ASP A 312 -1.37 -6.87 -0.25
C ASP A 312 -2.73 -6.18 -0.02
N LEU A 313 -2.67 -4.88 0.24
CA LEU A 313 -3.83 -4.01 0.47
C LEU A 313 -3.99 -2.99 -0.66
N PHE A 314 -3.32 -3.21 -1.80
CA PHE A 314 -3.19 -2.22 -2.87
C PHE A 314 -4.54 -1.70 -3.35
N PHE A 315 -5.51 -2.58 -3.59
CA PHE A 315 -6.83 -2.19 -4.09
C PHE A 315 -7.62 -1.26 -3.16
N TYR A 316 -7.33 -1.27 -1.86
CA TYR A 316 -8.12 -0.52 -0.87
C TYR A 316 -7.36 0.63 -0.24
N LYS A 317 -6.04 0.53 -0.22
CA LYS A 317 -5.17 1.46 0.51
C LYS A 317 -3.94 1.89 -0.28
N ASN A 318 -3.78 1.45 -1.53
CA ASN A 318 -2.56 1.66 -2.31
C ASN A 318 -1.29 1.30 -1.53
N HIS A 319 -1.37 0.22 -0.74
CA HIS A 319 -0.33 -0.12 0.22
C HIS A 319 -0.12 -1.62 0.31
N ILE A 320 1.11 -2.03 0.61
CA ILE A 320 1.48 -3.42 0.84
C ILE A 320 2.23 -3.47 2.15
N LYS A 321 1.67 -4.23 3.11
CA LYS A 321 2.25 -4.31 4.43
C LYS A 321 3.13 -5.54 4.55
N VAL A 322 4.37 -5.34 4.99
CA VAL A 322 5.34 -6.41 5.19
C VAL A 322 5.53 -6.59 6.69
N PHE A 323 5.49 -7.83 7.13
CA PHE A 323 5.72 -8.21 8.51
C PHE A 323 6.86 -9.22 8.58
N ASP A 324 7.82 -8.96 9.46
CA ASP A 324 8.81 -9.95 9.83
C ASP A 324 8.23 -10.99 10.79
N ARG A 325 8.73 -12.23 10.72
CA ARG A 325 8.34 -13.30 11.63
C ARG A 325 8.49 -12.87 13.10
N ASN A 326 9.63 -12.28 13.44
CA ASN A 326 9.92 -11.86 14.82
C ASN A 326 8.97 -10.74 15.27
N GLN A 327 8.59 -9.83 14.37
CA GLN A 327 7.60 -8.80 14.64
C GLN A 327 6.25 -9.42 15.01
N LEU A 328 5.73 -10.38 14.23
CA LEU A 328 4.44 -11.02 14.52
C LEU A 328 4.45 -11.93 15.75
N LEU A 329 5.61 -12.51 16.11
CA LEU A 329 5.75 -13.33 17.30
C LEU A 329 5.76 -12.50 18.59
N ASN A 330 6.33 -11.30 18.53
CA ASN A 330 6.64 -10.48 19.71
C ASN A 330 5.78 -9.21 19.85
N CYS A 331 5.22 -8.68 18.76
CA CYS A 331 4.35 -7.50 18.77
C CYS A 331 2.87 -7.89 18.68
N VAL A 332 2.15 -7.71 19.77
CA VAL A 332 0.71 -8.02 19.84
C VAL A 332 -0.11 -7.11 18.93
N GLU A 333 0.28 -5.84 18.78
CA GLU A 333 -0.45 -4.87 17.94
C GLU A 333 -0.34 -5.20 16.45
N ASP A 334 0.80 -5.71 16.00
CA ASP A 334 0.94 -6.20 14.62
C ASP A 334 0.12 -7.45 14.37
N LEU A 335 0.12 -8.38 15.33
CA LEU A 335 -0.69 -9.59 15.23
C LEU A 335 -2.19 -9.28 15.25
N LYS A 336 -2.64 -8.28 16.04
CA LYS A 336 -4.04 -7.82 16.12
C LYS A 336 -4.59 -7.33 14.78
N GLN A 337 -3.75 -6.89 13.84
CA GLN A 337 -4.21 -6.51 12.50
C GLN A 337 -4.83 -7.68 11.73
N PHE A 338 -4.47 -8.93 12.08
CA PHE A 338 -5.08 -10.13 11.54
C PHE A 338 -6.45 -10.44 12.18
N ASP A 339 -6.76 -9.96 13.39
CA ASP A 339 -8.12 -10.06 13.96
C ASP A 339 -9.04 -8.95 13.44
N CYS A 340 -9.03 -8.77 12.12
CA CYS A 340 -10.06 -8.00 11.47
C CYS A 340 -11.36 -8.81 11.43
N ARG A 341 -12.50 -8.18 11.75
CA ARG A 341 -13.80 -8.76 11.39
C ARG A 341 -13.76 -9.05 9.88
N PRO A 342 -14.18 -10.23 9.42
CA PRO A 342 -14.27 -10.51 7.99
C PRO A 342 -15.36 -9.63 7.38
N ALA A 343 -15.05 -8.36 7.12
CA ALA A 343 -15.85 -7.53 6.24
C ALA A 343 -15.75 -8.15 4.85
N TYR A 344 -16.87 -8.25 4.14
CA TYR A 344 -16.91 -8.76 2.78
C TYR A 344 -16.20 -7.77 1.85
N ARG A 345 -14.88 -7.90 1.72
CA ARG A 345 -14.08 -7.09 0.81
C ARG A 345 -13.92 -7.84 -0.51
N GLN A 346 -14.19 -7.14 -1.63
CA GLN A 346 -14.06 -7.69 -2.97
C GLN A 346 -12.58 -7.76 -3.35
N LYS A 347 -12.00 -8.96 -3.33
CA LYS A 347 -10.56 -9.20 -3.52
C LYS A 347 -10.13 -9.34 -4.98
N SER A 348 -11.12 -9.50 -5.85
CA SER A 348 -10.99 -9.66 -7.29
C SER A 348 -11.78 -8.53 -7.92
N LYS A 349 -11.09 -7.46 -8.33
CA LYS A 349 -11.63 -6.49 -9.29
C LYS A 349 -11.09 -6.87 -10.64
#